data_AF-A0AAV7BAV6-F1
#
_entry.id   AF-A0AAV7BAV6-F1
#
_cell.length_a   1.000
_cell.length_b   1.000
_cell.length_c   1.000
_cell.angle_alpha   90.00
_cell.angle_beta   90.00
_cell.angle_gamma   90.00
#
_symmetry.space_group_name_H-M   'P 1'
#
loop_
_entity.id
_entity.type
_entity.pdbx_description
1 polymer ?
#
loop_
_entity_poly.entity_id
_entity_poly.type
_entity_poly.pdbx_seq_one_letter_code
_entity_poly.pdbx_strand_id
1 'polypeptide(L)'
;MFMEISPSGFVNFAKTVFYRQSSSHHETMEFARKNAANFLSLANLLMGLLSVLCTLHGFRQCSAWLLLIGFMLDLADGAVARQLNTCSALGAKLDDFADFTSFGLATALLLHTNGLLDALLVVVYVMAVFTRLCFYSS
;
A
#
# COMPACT_ATOMS: atom_id res chain seq x y z
N MET A 1 54.76 27.73 -14.14
CA MET A 1 53.51 28.06 -14.81
C MET A 1 52.40 27.87 -13.80
N PHE A 2 52.18 28.88 -12.95
CA PHE A 2 51.12 28.82 -11.93
C PHE A 2 49.80 29.09 -12.65
N MET A 3 48.93 28.08 -12.65
CA MET A 3 47.62 28.10 -13.29
C MET A 3 46.70 28.96 -12.42
N GLU A 4 46.44 30.22 -12.82
CA GLU A 4 45.43 31.07 -12.19
C GLU A 4 44.06 30.43 -12.41
N ILE A 5 43.52 29.80 -11.36
CA ILE A 5 42.16 29.28 -11.38
C ILE A 5 41.24 30.51 -11.26
N SER A 6 40.61 30.90 -12.37
CA SER A 6 39.66 32.01 -12.38
C SER A 6 38.52 31.74 -11.36
N PRO A 7 38.21 32.68 -10.45
CA PRO A 7 37.22 32.46 -9.38
C PRO A 7 35.81 32.14 -9.92
N SER A 8 35.51 32.51 -11.17
CA SER A 8 34.25 32.20 -11.85
C SER A 8 34.07 30.70 -12.17
N GLY A 9 35.15 29.98 -12.44
CA GLY A 9 35.12 28.53 -12.74
C GLY A 9 34.75 27.69 -11.51
N PHE A 10 35.30 28.06 -10.35
CA PHE A 10 35.00 27.38 -9.09
C PHE A 10 33.55 27.60 -8.65
N VAL A 11 33.01 28.82 -8.81
CA VAL A 11 31.61 29.13 -8.48
C VAL A 11 30.63 28.38 -9.38
N ASN A 12 30.91 28.26 -10.69
CA ASN A 12 30.07 27.51 -11.61
C ASN A 12 30.16 26.00 -11.36
N PHE A 13 31.33 25.49 -10.99
CA PHE A 13 31.50 24.10 -10.57
C PHE A 13 30.73 23.79 -9.28
N ALA A 14 30.85 24.64 -8.27
CA ALA A 14 30.11 24.51 -7.01
C ALA A 14 28.60 24.55 -7.25
N LYS A 15 28.11 25.50 -8.07
CA LYS A 15 26.70 25.56 -8.47
C LYS A 15 26.25 24.30 -9.20
N THR A 16 27.07 23.76 -10.12
CA THR A 16 26.74 22.55 -10.87
C THR A 16 26.68 21.32 -9.97
N VAL A 17 27.61 21.17 -9.02
CA VAL A 17 27.60 20.08 -8.03
C VAL A 17 26.40 20.20 -7.09
N PHE A 18 26.10 21.40 -6.59
CA PHE A 18 24.95 21.64 -5.70
C PHE A 18 23.60 21.42 -6.41
N TYR A 19 23.48 21.88 -7.66
CA TYR A 19 22.29 21.66 -8.48
C TYR A 19 22.09 20.17 -8.80
N ARG A 20 23.17 19.45 -9.11
CA ARG A 20 23.14 18.00 -9.35
C ARG A 20 22.77 17.20 -8.10
N GLN A 21 23.19 17.66 -6.93
CA GLN A 21 22.85 17.02 -5.66
C GLN A 21 21.40 17.29 -5.22
N SER A 22 20.88 18.50 -5.47
CA SER A 22 19.47 18.83 -5.24
C SER A 22 18.54 18.07 -6.19
N SER A 23 18.96 17.87 -7.45
CA SER A 23 18.24 17.04 -8.44
C SER A 23 18.18 15.55 -8.03
N SER A 24 19.28 15.00 -7.50
CA SER A 24 19.33 13.61 -7.03
C SER A 24 18.44 13.35 -5.79
N HIS A 25 18.34 14.31 -4.87
CA HIS A 25 17.43 14.22 -3.74
C HIS A 25 15.95 14.33 -4.15
N HIS A 26 15.64 15.12 -5.18
CA HIS A 26 14.27 15.23 -5.69
C HIS A 26 13.81 13.93 -6.37
N GLU A 27 14.67 13.28 -7.15
CA GLU A 27 14.36 11.98 -7.78
C GLU A 27 14.20 10.84 -6.77
N THR A 28 15.02 10.79 -5.73
CA THR A 28 14.92 9.75 -4.69
C THR A 28 13.67 9.91 -3.83
N MET A 29 13.28 11.15 -3.50
CA MET A 29 12.04 11.42 -2.78
C MET A 29 10.81 11.14 -3.65
N GLU A 30 10.85 11.48 -4.94
CA GLU A 30 9.82 11.09 -5.92
C GLU A 30 9.66 9.57 -6.03
N PHE A 31 10.76 8.82 -6.10
CA PHE A 31 10.74 7.35 -6.16
C PHE A 31 10.20 6.74 -4.87
N ALA A 32 10.65 7.23 -3.71
CA ALA A 32 10.15 6.79 -2.41
C ALA A 32 8.65 7.07 -2.24
N ARG A 33 8.17 8.25 -2.66
CA ARG A 33 6.76 8.60 -2.62
C ARG A 33 5.92 7.73 -3.56
N LYS A 34 6.40 7.49 -4.79
CA LYS A 34 5.74 6.61 -5.77
C LYS A 34 5.60 5.17 -5.27
N ASN A 35 6.56 4.69 -4.48
CA ASN A 35 6.53 3.35 -3.90
C ASN A 35 5.91 3.27 -2.50
N ALA A 36 5.64 4.40 -1.86
CA ALA A 36 5.05 4.44 -0.52
C ALA A 36 3.64 3.83 -0.50
N ALA A 37 2.80 4.16 -1.49
CA ALA A 37 1.47 3.56 -1.63
C ALA A 37 1.56 2.03 -1.77
N ASN A 38 2.45 1.53 -2.63
CA ASN A 38 2.64 0.08 -2.81
C ASN A 38 3.09 -0.62 -1.51
N PHE A 39 3.92 0.04 -0.70
CA PHE A 39 4.35 -0.50 0.60
C PHE A 39 3.20 -0.53 1.60
N LEU A 40 2.32 0.48 1.59
CA LEU A 40 1.12 0.52 2.41
C LEU A 40 0.13 -0.58 2.01
N SER A 41 -0.15 -0.78 0.72
CA SER A 41 -1.01 -1.88 0.24
C SER A 41 -0.40 -3.25 0.59
N LEU A 42 0.93 -3.40 0.50
CA LEU A 42 1.60 -4.63 0.93
C LEU A 42 1.49 -4.87 2.44
N ALA A 43 1.58 -3.80 3.25
CA ALA A 43 1.37 -3.88 4.68
C ALA A 43 -0.09 -4.23 5.02
N ASN A 44 -1.06 -3.65 4.31
CA ASN A 44 -2.47 -4.02 4.42
C ASN A 44 -2.67 -5.52 4.12
N LEU A 45 -2.13 -6.00 3.00
CA LEU A 45 -2.15 -7.42 2.63
C LEU A 45 -1.59 -8.32 3.74
N LEU A 46 -0.44 -7.96 4.31
CA LEU A 46 0.18 -8.70 5.41
C LEU A 46 -0.76 -8.75 6.64
N MET A 47 -1.36 -7.62 7.00
CA MET A 47 -2.30 -7.55 8.13
C MET A 47 -3.55 -8.41 7.89
N GLY A 48 -4.10 -8.39 6.67
CA GLY A 48 -5.21 -9.25 6.26
C GLY A 48 -4.87 -10.73 6.40
N LEU A 49 -3.71 -11.17 5.89
CA LEU A 49 -3.26 -12.57 6.01
C LEU A 49 -3.02 -12.98 7.47
N LEU A 50 -2.40 -12.11 8.28
CA LEU A 50 -2.22 -12.37 9.71
C LEU A 50 -3.55 -12.44 10.45
N SER A 51 -4.52 -11.59 10.08
CA SER A 51 -5.89 -11.62 10.62
C SER A 51 -6.58 -12.95 10.31
N VAL A 52 -6.46 -13.46 9.08
CA VAL A 52 -6.95 -14.80 8.72
C VAL A 52 -6.30 -15.87 9.60
N LEU A 53 -4.96 -15.87 9.71
CA LEU A 53 -4.24 -16.85 10.52
C LEU A 53 -4.63 -16.79 12.01
N CYS A 54 -4.78 -15.59 12.57
CA CYS A 54 -5.25 -15.42 13.95
C CYS A 54 -6.68 -15.95 14.14
N THR A 55 -7.55 -15.72 13.16
CA THR A 55 -8.93 -16.22 13.19
C THR A 55 -8.96 -17.75 13.20
N LEU A 56 -8.17 -18.39 12.35
CA LEU A 56 -8.08 -19.86 12.27
C LEU A 56 -7.52 -20.49 13.56
N HIS A 57 -6.63 -19.81 14.27
CA HIS A 57 -6.11 -20.24 15.57
C HIS A 57 -7.02 -19.87 16.75
N GLY A 58 -8.19 -19.24 16.52
CA GLY A 58 -9.14 -18.86 17.57
C GLY A 58 -8.85 -17.53 18.26
N PHE A 59 -7.79 -16.80 17.87
CA PHE A 59 -7.44 -15.48 18.41
C PHE A 59 -8.27 -14.36 17.77
N ARG A 60 -9.60 -14.41 17.95
CA ARG A 60 -10.57 -13.48 17.32
C ARG A 60 -10.30 -12.00 17.66
N GLN A 61 -9.88 -11.71 18.89
CA GLN A 61 -9.57 -10.33 19.32
C GLN A 61 -8.36 -9.76 18.58
N CYS A 62 -7.26 -10.52 18.50
CA CYS A 62 -6.07 -10.11 17.75
C CYS A 62 -6.38 -9.94 16.27
N SER A 63 -7.18 -10.86 15.70
CA SER A 63 -7.63 -10.79 14.32
C SER A 63 -8.40 -9.49 14.02
N ALA A 64 -9.33 -9.09 14.89
CA ALA A 64 -10.09 -7.86 14.73
C ALA A 64 -9.20 -6.61 14.77
N TRP A 65 -8.20 -6.58 15.66
CA TRP A 65 -7.23 -5.47 15.72
C TRP A 65 -6.35 -5.41 14.46
N LEU A 66 -5.86 -6.55 13.96
CA LEU A 66 -5.10 -6.62 12.71
C LEU A 66 -5.93 -6.12 11.53
N LEU A 67 -7.21 -6.49 11.48
CA LEU A 67 -8.14 -6.05 10.43
C LEU A 67 -8.40 -4.54 10.49
N LEU A 68 -8.55 -3.99 11.69
CA LEU A 68 -8.68 -2.54 11.89
C LEU A 68 -7.42 -1.78 11.46
N ILE A 69 -6.24 -2.32 11.76
CA ILE A 69 -4.97 -1.73 11.29
C ILE A 69 -4.89 -1.80 9.76
N GLY A 70 -5.27 -2.92 9.15
CA GLY A 70 -5.37 -3.05 7.69
C GLY A 70 -6.27 -1.98 7.07
N PHE A 71 -7.44 -1.73 7.68
CA PHE A 71 -8.35 -0.66 7.25
C PHE A 71 -7.74 0.74 7.31
N MET A 72 -6.94 1.03 8.34
CA MET A 72 -6.24 2.31 8.44
C MET A 72 -5.14 2.45 7.38
N LEU A 73 -4.49 1.34 6.99
CA LEU A 73 -3.45 1.32 5.96
C LEU A 73 -4.03 1.53 4.56
N ASP A 74 -5.16 0.90 4.24
CA ASP A 74 -5.93 1.11 3.00
C ASP A 74 -6.37 2.57 2.85
N LEU A 75 -6.96 3.16 3.90
CA LEU A 75 -7.30 4.59 3.88
C LEU A 75 -6.07 5.49 3.64
N ALA A 76 -4.90 5.09 4.12
CA ALA A 76 -3.67 5.82 3.92
C ALA A 76 -3.11 5.65 2.51
N ASP A 77 -3.13 4.45 1.92
CA ASP A 77 -2.61 4.20 0.56
C ASP A 77 -3.42 4.96 -0.50
N GLY A 78 -4.75 4.95 -0.41
CA GLY A 78 -5.64 5.66 -1.33
C GLY A 78 -5.49 7.17 -1.21
N ALA A 79 -5.26 7.68 0.00
CA ALA A 79 -4.94 9.10 0.21
C ALA A 79 -3.57 9.47 -0.40
N VAL A 80 -2.55 8.63 -0.21
CA VAL A 80 -1.20 8.85 -0.76
C VAL A 80 -1.20 8.77 -2.29
N ALA A 81 -1.87 7.77 -2.87
CA ALA A 81 -1.98 7.59 -4.31
C ALA A 81 -2.67 8.77 -5.00
N ARG A 82 -3.78 9.27 -4.41
CA ARG A 82 -4.51 10.45 -4.92
C ARG A 82 -3.68 11.74 -4.87
N GLN A 83 -2.92 11.95 -3.79
CA GLN A 83 -2.07 13.13 -3.67
C GLN A 83 -0.89 13.13 -4.65
N LEU A 84 -0.49 11.95 -5.12
CA LEU A 84 0.69 11.78 -5.94
C LEU A 84 0.42 11.73 -7.44
N ASN A 85 -0.83 11.54 -7.87
CA ASN A 85 -1.18 11.29 -9.28
C ASN A 85 -0.33 10.16 -9.92
N THR A 86 0.21 9.25 -9.11
CA THR A 86 1.08 8.16 -9.56
C THR A 86 0.45 6.84 -9.17
N CYS A 87 -0.52 6.40 -9.95
CA CYS A 87 -1.02 5.03 -9.87
C CYS A 87 -0.25 4.15 -10.86
N SER A 88 0.65 3.33 -10.34
CA SER A 88 1.28 2.26 -11.11
C SER A 88 0.24 1.18 -11.40
N ALA A 89 0.24 0.61 -12.61
CA ALA A 89 -0.65 -0.52 -12.95
C ALA A 89 -0.40 -1.75 -12.07
N LEU A 90 0.82 -1.92 -11.55
CA LEU A 90 1.13 -2.96 -10.57
C LEU A 90 0.57 -2.60 -9.18
N GLY A 91 0.70 -1.33 -8.79
CA GLY A 91 0.21 -0.82 -7.51
C GLY A 91 -1.30 -0.99 -7.39
N ALA A 92 -2.05 -0.62 -8.43
CA ALA A 92 -3.51 -0.79 -8.49
C ALA A 92 -3.93 -2.27 -8.33
N LYS A 93 -3.23 -3.20 -8.98
CA LYS A 93 -3.51 -4.64 -8.80
C LYS A 93 -3.17 -5.16 -7.41
N LEU A 94 -2.12 -4.62 -6.79
CA LEU A 94 -1.70 -5.00 -5.45
C LEU A 94 -2.72 -4.47 -4.42
N ASP A 95 -3.24 -3.28 -4.65
CA ASP A 95 -4.30 -2.63 -3.87
C ASP A 95 -5.57 -3.49 -3.88
N ASP A 96 -6.08 -3.83 -5.07
CA ASP A 96 -7.23 -4.72 -5.24
C ASP A 96 -7.05 -6.06 -4.51
N PHE A 97 -5.84 -6.61 -4.52
CA PHE A 97 -5.52 -7.87 -3.86
C PHE A 97 -5.43 -7.72 -2.33
N ALA A 98 -4.89 -6.61 -1.84
CA ALA A 98 -4.85 -6.27 -0.43
C ALA A 98 -6.28 -6.09 0.12
N ASP A 99 -7.10 -5.32 -0.58
CA ASP A 99 -8.52 -5.10 -0.27
C ASP A 99 -9.34 -6.38 -0.24
N PHE A 100 -9.17 -7.23 -1.25
CA PHE A 100 -9.84 -8.52 -1.27
C PHE A 100 -9.42 -9.39 -0.08
N THR A 101 -8.15 -9.37 0.30
CA THR A 101 -7.64 -10.19 1.40
C THR A 101 -8.12 -9.69 2.76
N SER A 102 -8.05 -8.38 3.02
CA SER A 102 -8.45 -7.78 4.29
C SER A 102 -9.97 -7.67 4.43
N PHE A 103 -10.66 -7.03 3.47
CA PHE A 103 -12.09 -6.79 3.56
C PHE A 103 -12.93 -7.94 3.03
N GLY A 104 -12.46 -8.66 2.02
CA GLY A 104 -13.15 -9.85 1.52
C GLY A 104 -12.94 -11.04 2.45
N LEU A 105 -11.72 -11.57 2.47
CA LEU A 105 -11.44 -12.86 3.08
C LEU A 105 -11.37 -12.80 4.61
N ALA A 106 -10.54 -11.90 5.16
CA ALA A 106 -10.31 -11.84 6.60
C ALA A 106 -11.58 -11.45 7.37
N THR A 107 -12.36 -10.49 6.85
CA THR A 107 -13.64 -10.08 7.46
C THR A 107 -14.65 -11.22 7.44
N ALA A 108 -14.79 -11.92 6.32
CA ALA A 108 -15.74 -13.02 6.19
C ALA A 108 -15.41 -14.18 7.14
N LEU A 109 -14.13 -14.54 7.24
CA LEU A 109 -13.68 -15.59 8.15
C LEU A 109 -13.81 -15.17 9.62
N LEU A 110 -13.55 -13.91 9.95
CA LEU A 110 -13.72 -13.41 11.32
C LEU A 110 -15.18 -13.47 11.77
N LEU A 111 -16.12 -13.18 10.86
CA LEU A 111 -17.55 -13.22 11.15
C LEU A 111 -18.14 -14.64 11.12
N HIS A 112 -17.42 -15.61 10.55
CA HIS A 112 -17.89 -16.99 10.43
C HIS A 112 -18.24 -17.63 11.78
N THR A 113 -19.35 -18.37 11.78
CA THR A 113 -19.91 -19.17 12.86
C THR A 113 -20.20 -20.61 12.41
N ASN A 114 -20.50 -21.52 13.34
CA ASN A 114 -20.61 -22.96 13.04
C ASN A 114 -21.86 -23.39 12.24
N GLY A 115 -22.67 -22.45 11.73
CA GLY A 115 -23.91 -22.74 11.02
C GLY A 115 -23.71 -22.97 9.52
N LEU A 116 -24.48 -23.90 8.91
CA LEU A 116 -24.46 -24.10 7.45
C LEU A 116 -24.92 -22.85 6.68
N LEU A 117 -25.95 -22.17 7.18
CA LEU A 117 -26.45 -20.93 6.58
C LEU A 117 -25.39 -19.82 6.65
N ASP A 118 -24.65 -19.75 7.76
CA ASP A 118 -23.56 -18.80 7.96
C ASP A 118 -22.41 -19.06 6.98
N ALA A 119 -22.01 -20.33 6.79
CA ALA A 119 -21.03 -20.71 5.79
C ALA A 119 -21.45 -20.27 4.37
N LEU A 120 -22.72 -20.45 4.01
CA LEU A 120 -23.25 -19.98 2.73
C LEU A 120 -23.18 -18.44 2.64
N LEU A 121 -23.56 -17.72 3.70
CA LEU A 121 -23.50 -16.26 3.76
C LEU A 121 -22.06 -15.75 3.60
N VAL A 122 -21.08 -16.39 4.24
CA VAL A 122 -19.65 -16.10 4.10
C VAL A 122 -19.22 -16.25 2.65
N VAL A 123 -19.59 -17.35 1.98
CA VAL A 123 -19.26 -17.57 0.56
C VAL A 123 -19.92 -16.51 -0.31
N VAL A 124 -21.20 -16.21 -0.11
CA VAL A 124 -21.92 -15.17 -0.86
C VAL A 124 -21.27 -13.80 -0.65
N TYR A 125 -20.88 -13.47 0.58
CA TYR A 125 -20.19 -12.23 0.91
C TYR A 125 -18.85 -12.12 0.17
N VAL A 126 -18.00 -13.15 0.25
CA VAL A 126 -16.68 -13.16 -0.44
C VAL A 126 -16.87 -13.01 -1.95
N MET A 127 -17.84 -13.71 -2.54
CA MET A 127 -18.16 -13.59 -3.97
C MET A 127 -18.67 -12.21 -4.34
N ALA A 128 -19.49 -11.59 -3.49
CA ALA A 128 -19.98 -10.24 -3.70
C ALA A 128 -18.85 -9.20 -3.64
N VAL A 129 -17.94 -9.31 -2.65
CA VAL A 129 -16.77 -8.44 -2.54
C VAL A 129 -15.84 -8.63 -3.74
N PHE A 130 -15.54 -9.87 -4.13
CA PHE A 130 -14.73 -10.17 -5.31
C PHE A 130 -15.33 -9.55 -6.58
N THR A 131 -16.64 -9.73 -6.78
CA THR A 131 -17.35 -9.15 -7.94
C THR A 131 -17.29 -7.63 -7.91
N ARG A 132 -17.49 -7.01 -6.74
CA ARG A 132 -17.37 -5.55 -6.59
C ARG A 132 -15.96 -5.07 -6.97
N LEU A 133 -14.90 -5.73 -6.50
CA LEU A 133 -13.53 -5.32 -6.81
C LEU A 133 -13.22 -5.52 -8.30
N CYS A 134 -13.57 -6.66 -8.89
CA CYS A 134 -13.29 -6.92 -10.29
C CYS A 134 -14.05 -6.03 -11.28
N PHE A 135 -15.28 -5.61 -10.96
CA PHE A 135 -16.12 -4.84 -11.88
C PHE A 135 -16.21 -3.35 -11.55
N TYR A 136 -15.86 -2.94 -10.33
CA TYR A 136 -16.03 -1.57 -9.82
C TYR A 136 -14.72 -0.94 -9.31
N SER A 137 -13.59 -1.64 -9.38
CA SER A 137 -12.27 -1.00 -9.22
C SER A 137 -11.95 -0.19 -10.49
N SER A 138 -11.72 1.12 -10.33
CA SER A 138 -11.52 2.13 -11.39
C SER A 138 -10.37 3.05 -11.06
#